data_AF-A0A4V1NVV8-F1
#
_entry.id   AF-A0A4V1NVV8-F1
#
_cell.length_a   1.000
_cell.length_b   1.000
_cell.length_c   1.000
_cell.angle_alpha   90.00
_cell.angle_beta   90.00
_cell.angle_gamma   90.00
#
_symmetry.space_group_name_H-M   'P 1'
#
loop_
_entity.id
_entity.type
_entity.pdbx_description
1 polymer ?
#
loop_
_entity_poly.entity_id
_entity_poly.type
_entity_poly.pdbx_seq_one_letter_code
_entity_poly.pdbx_strand_id
1 'polypeptide(L)'
;MARFSRSAHAPFDKRTPMSEKPQKPKTPTPTAATSPQPVFAQPQPSPDPTGFKTPVTDQSDKELAQIQAVPQTVGNAVEPILTLAQVYGDAGAAKVAAITQAGQIVFHSVGDTGSVKGPETQSLVADKMVSDFDEAIAADVPSFFFHLGDVVYYFGEAAYYYDQFYEPYRSYPAPIVAIPGNHDGVVYTGDGETSLEAFLRNFCSATPVVSPDAGGLVRTAQIQPGVYFTFDAPFVRILGLYSNVLEDPGVISDQGGTYTTLDQRQVEFLTTALKRIVSEKYAGAVIIAVHHPPYTGGSIHGGSPNMLADIDSACTAAGFWPHAVFSGHAHNYQRYTRTVNGGSTPYVVAGCGGHAPLSTMRGTYRTPYKIDDTLTLESYDDTDYGYLRVVVTSEEMTIEFHPEADGAVTKTPDDTITINLATRVLS
;
A
#
# COMPACT_ATOMS: atom_id res chain seq x y z
N MET A 1 83.72 36.60 29.84
CA MET A 1 83.23 36.25 31.20
C MET A 1 81.83 36.86 31.32
N ALA A 2 80.78 36.10 31.04
CA ALA A 2 80.04 35.26 32.00
C ALA A 2 79.17 36.12 32.94
N ARG A 3 77.85 36.13 32.72
CA ARG A 3 76.81 35.42 33.54
C ARG A 3 76.13 36.41 34.52
N PHE A 4 74.83 36.42 34.85
CA PHE A 4 73.69 35.51 34.74
C PHE A 4 72.38 36.35 34.74
N SER A 5 71.39 35.95 33.93
CA SER A 5 69.97 36.28 34.13
C SER A 5 69.33 35.14 34.94
N ARG A 6 68.52 35.46 35.96
CA ARG A 6 67.73 34.48 36.73
C ARG A 6 66.26 34.53 36.37
N SER A 7 65.80 33.33 36.04
CA SER A 7 64.46 32.89 35.68
C SER A 7 63.51 32.87 36.89
N ALA A 8 62.23 33.12 36.65
CA ALA A 8 61.14 32.71 37.53
C ALA A 8 60.15 31.88 36.70
N HIS A 9 59.93 30.64 37.13
CA HIS A 9 59.08 29.63 36.51
C HIS A 9 57.58 29.89 36.72
N ALA A 10 56.79 29.72 35.66
CA ALA A 10 55.37 29.43 35.71
C ALA A 10 55.15 27.96 35.26
N PRO A 11 54.16 27.23 35.82
CA PRO A 11 53.98 25.80 35.55
C PRO A 11 53.33 25.54 34.18
N PHE A 12 53.84 24.52 33.50
CA PHE A 12 53.28 23.96 32.27
C PHE A 12 52.01 23.15 32.58
N ASP A 13 50.86 23.62 32.12
CA ASP A 13 49.62 22.81 32.01
C ASP A 13 49.67 22.03 30.69
N LYS A 14 49.92 20.72 30.75
CA LYS A 14 49.86 19.83 29.58
C LYS A 14 48.40 19.43 29.35
N ARG A 15 47.67 20.22 28.55
CA ARG A 15 46.46 19.73 27.87
C ARG A 15 46.80 19.38 26.43
N THR A 16 46.77 18.09 26.14
CA THR A 16 46.85 17.52 24.80
C THR A 16 45.64 18.00 23.99
N PRO A 17 45.80 18.56 22.77
CA PRO A 17 44.65 18.84 21.91
C PRO A 17 44.09 17.52 21.40
N MET A 18 42.80 17.26 21.66
CA MET A 18 42.08 16.23 20.92
C MET A 18 42.04 16.64 19.45
N SER A 19 42.59 15.79 18.59
CA SER A 19 42.44 15.88 17.14
C SER A 19 40.97 15.77 16.77
N GLU A 20 40.33 16.88 16.39
CA GLU A 20 39.05 16.83 15.69
C GLU A 20 39.23 16.03 14.39
N LYS A 21 38.48 14.94 14.26
CA LYS A 21 38.37 14.23 12.98
C LYS A 21 37.68 15.19 11.99
N PRO A 22 38.18 15.32 10.75
CA PRO A 22 37.50 16.15 9.75
C PRO A 22 36.09 15.62 9.53
N GLN A 23 35.09 16.46 9.81
CA GLN A 23 33.71 16.22 9.39
C GLN A 23 33.70 16.03 7.88
N LYS A 24 33.20 14.88 7.41
CA LYS A 24 32.84 14.69 6.01
C LYS A 24 31.88 15.82 5.62
N PRO A 25 32.04 16.46 4.45
CA PRO A 25 31.07 17.43 3.97
C PRO A 25 29.70 16.77 3.95
N LYS A 26 28.69 17.42 4.54
CA LYS A 26 27.30 17.03 4.33
C LYS A 26 27.03 17.15 2.83
N THR A 27 26.80 16.03 2.17
CA THR A 27 26.28 16.01 0.80
C THR A 27 25.00 16.86 0.79
N PRO A 28 24.85 17.83 -0.14
CA PRO A 28 23.60 18.57 -0.24
C PRO A 28 22.48 17.57 -0.47
N THR A 29 21.42 17.64 0.34
CA THR A 29 20.20 16.87 0.13
C THR A 29 19.73 17.13 -1.30
N PRO A 30 19.56 16.09 -2.15
CA PRO A 30 19.04 16.27 -3.50
C PRO A 30 17.73 17.03 -3.40
N THR A 31 17.67 18.23 -3.97
CA THR A 31 16.45 19.01 -3.99
C THR A 31 15.51 18.36 -4.99
N ALA A 32 14.32 17.94 -4.54
CA ALA A 32 13.32 17.33 -5.41
C ALA A 32 13.06 18.23 -6.63
N ALA A 33 13.13 17.65 -7.82
CA ALA A 33 12.78 18.36 -9.05
C ALA A 33 11.25 18.35 -9.19
N THR A 34 10.65 19.54 -9.28
CA THR A 34 9.22 19.67 -9.52
C THR A 34 8.92 19.25 -10.97
N SER A 35 7.93 18.37 -11.14
CA SER A 35 7.38 18.05 -12.46
C SER A 35 5.96 18.61 -12.51
N PRO A 36 5.58 19.40 -13.53
CA PRO A 36 4.21 19.87 -13.63
C PRO A 36 3.22 18.73 -13.87
N GLN A 37 3.71 17.59 -14.39
CA GLN A 37 2.89 16.44 -14.77
C GLN A 37 3.40 15.15 -14.13
N PRO A 38 2.50 14.21 -13.79
CA PRO A 38 2.91 12.92 -13.26
C PRO A 38 3.66 12.12 -14.33
N VAL A 39 4.65 11.36 -13.89
CA VAL A 39 5.39 10.40 -14.71
C VAL A 39 5.29 9.03 -14.05
N PHE A 40 4.87 8.03 -14.81
CA PHE A 40 4.60 6.69 -14.27
C PHE A 40 5.72 5.71 -14.53
N ALA A 41 6.17 5.54 -15.78
CA ALA A 41 7.27 4.64 -16.11
C ALA A 41 8.54 5.38 -16.51
N GLN A 42 9.67 4.70 -16.34
CA GLN A 42 10.95 5.08 -16.91
C GLN A 42 10.89 4.92 -18.43
N PRO A 43 11.10 5.99 -19.24
CA PRO A 43 10.99 5.91 -20.71
C PRO A 43 11.96 4.91 -21.36
N GLN A 44 13.10 4.69 -20.71
CA GLN A 44 14.13 3.72 -21.09
C GLN A 44 14.55 2.99 -19.81
N PRO A 45 13.85 1.91 -19.41
CA PRO A 45 14.16 1.20 -18.19
C PRO A 45 15.54 0.53 -18.29
N SER A 46 16.26 0.47 -17.17
CA SER A 46 17.46 -0.36 -17.07
C SER A 46 17.10 -1.85 -17.16
N PRO A 47 18.09 -2.72 -17.47
CA PRO A 47 17.93 -4.16 -17.27
C PRO A 47 17.46 -4.49 -15.85
N ASP A 48 16.89 -5.68 -15.68
CA ASP A 48 16.41 -6.14 -14.37
C ASP A 48 17.55 -6.15 -13.35
N PRO A 49 17.28 -5.65 -12.13
CA PRO A 49 18.27 -5.65 -11.08
C PRO A 49 18.59 -7.08 -10.64
N THR A 50 19.86 -7.39 -10.46
CA THR A 50 20.30 -8.68 -9.91
C THR A 50 20.44 -8.65 -8.39
N GLY A 51 20.10 -7.53 -7.75
CA GLY A 51 20.24 -7.30 -6.31
C GLY A 51 20.01 -5.84 -5.95
N PHE A 52 19.83 -5.56 -4.66
CA PHE A 52 19.60 -4.22 -4.15
C PHE A 52 20.85 -3.34 -4.19
N LYS A 53 20.68 -2.06 -4.52
CA LYS A 53 21.72 -1.03 -4.37
C LYS A 53 21.97 -0.71 -2.90
N THR A 54 20.92 -0.74 -2.09
CA THR A 54 20.93 -0.56 -0.65
C THR A 54 20.32 -1.81 0.00
N PRO A 55 21.14 -2.83 0.32
CA PRO A 55 20.65 -4.02 1.02
C PRO A 55 20.01 -3.67 2.36
N VAL A 56 18.96 -4.39 2.74
CA VAL A 56 18.32 -4.27 4.06
C VAL A 56 19.28 -4.77 5.14
N THR A 57 19.58 -3.94 6.15
CA THR A 57 20.59 -4.25 7.19
C THR A 57 20.09 -4.18 8.62
N ASP A 58 18.88 -3.68 8.82
CA ASP A 58 18.21 -3.40 10.10
C ASP A 58 17.25 -4.52 10.53
N GLN A 59 17.16 -5.65 9.81
CA GLN A 59 16.27 -6.77 10.17
C GLN A 59 16.43 -7.27 11.62
N SER A 60 17.60 -7.03 12.24
CA SER A 60 17.87 -7.40 13.64
C SER A 60 17.42 -6.36 14.66
N ASP A 61 17.07 -5.15 14.21
CA ASP A 61 16.56 -4.10 15.07
C ASP A 61 15.15 -4.44 15.55
N LYS A 62 14.82 -3.89 16.72
CA LYS A 62 13.57 -4.21 17.39
C LYS A 62 12.56 -3.09 17.20
N GLU A 63 11.45 -3.43 16.58
CA GLU A 63 10.28 -2.56 16.44
C GLU A 63 9.81 -1.99 17.80
N LEU A 64 9.43 -0.72 17.76
CA LEU A 64 8.62 -0.09 18.78
C LEU A 64 7.17 -0.50 18.52
N ALA A 65 6.81 -1.71 18.98
CA ALA A 65 5.48 -2.34 18.84
C ALA A 65 4.36 -1.59 19.60
N GLN A 66 4.21 -0.30 19.34
CA GLN A 66 3.24 0.61 19.92
C GLN A 66 2.52 1.32 18.79
N ILE A 67 1.19 1.36 18.90
CA ILE A 67 0.33 2.12 17.99
C ILE A 67 0.85 3.56 17.83
N GLN A 68 0.96 3.98 16.58
CA GLN A 68 1.40 5.32 16.19
C GLN A 68 0.21 6.23 15.92
N ALA A 69 0.43 7.55 16.02
CA ALA A 69 -0.59 8.53 15.68
C ALA A 69 -0.89 8.48 14.18
N VAL A 70 -2.17 8.55 13.82
CA VAL A 70 -2.58 8.68 12.41
C VAL A 70 -2.43 10.15 12.00
N PRO A 71 -1.68 10.47 10.93
CA PRO A 71 -1.57 11.84 10.42
C PRO A 71 -2.93 12.41 10.00
N GLN A 72 -3.06 13.73 10.07
CA GLN A 72 -4.23 14.42 9.50
C GLN A 72 -4.14 14.44 7.98
N THR A 73 -5.30 14.42 7.33
CA THR A 73 -5.41 14.52 5.87
C THR A 73 -5.23 15.97 5.42
N VAL A 74 -4.96 16.16 4.13
CA VAL A 74 -4.88 17.48 3.52
C VAL A 74 -6.17 18.26 3.79
N GLY A 75 -6.02 19.43 4.42
CA GLY A 75 -7.15 20.29 4.79
C GLY A 75 -8.00 19.76 5.96
N ASN A 76 -7.58 18.71 6.66
CA ASN A 76 -8.34 18.03 7.73
C ASN A 76 -9.74 17.62 7.25
N ALA A 77 -9.87 17.21 5.99
CA ALA A 77 -11.14 16.76 5.44
C ALA A 77 -11.56 15.45 6.12
N VAL A 78 -12.82 15.37 6.55
CA VAL A 78 -13.40 14.13 7.11
C VAL A 78 -13.39 13.03 6.04
N GLU A 79 -13.83 13.35 4.83
CA GLU A 79 -13.66 12.51 3.64
C GLU A 79 -12.69 13.17 2.67
N PRO A 80 -11.39 12.87 2.74
CA PRO A 80 -10.46 13.29 1.71
C PRO A 80 -10.69 12.42 0.47
N ILE A 81 -10.82 13.07 -0.69
CA ILE A 81 -11.12 12.40 -1.96
C ILE A 81 -9.99 12.70 -2.95
N LEU A 82 -9.45 11.64 -3.54
CA LEU A 82 -8.55 11.68 -4.69
C LEU A 82 -9.27 11.09 -5.90
N THR A 83 -9.30 11.80 -7.01
CA THR A 83 -9.91 11.30 -8.25
C THR A 83 -8.87 10.74 -9.21
N LEU A 84 -9.26 9.76 -10.03
CA LEU A 84 -8.40 9.25 -11.12
C LEU A 84 -7.92 10.38 -12.04
N ALA A 85 -8.77 11.37 -12.32
CA ALA A 85 -8.41 12.52 -13.14
C ALA A 85 -7.26 13.34 -12.52
N GLN A 86 -7.28 13.58 -11.21
CA GLN A 86 -6.19 14.31 -10.52
C GLN A 86 -4.86 13.55 -10.61
N VAL A 87 -4.88 12.22 -10.45
CA VAL A 87 -3.67 11.40 -10.49
C VAL A 87 -3.02 11.39 -11.87
N TYR A 88 -3.81 11.50 -12.94
CA TYR A 88 -3.31 11.59 -14.31
C TYR A 88 -2.92 13.00 -14.77
N GLY A 89 -3.05 14.02 -13.91
CA GLY A 89 -2.73 15.41 -14.26
C GLY A 89 -3.52 15.90 -15.47
N ASP A 90 -2.84 16.53 -16.43
CA ASP A 90 -3.47 17.09 -17.64
C ASP A 90 -4.14 16.01 -18.51
N ALA A 91 -3.66 14.77 -18.46
CA ALA A 91 -4.26 13.65 -19.19
C ALA A 91 -5.55 13.11 -18.54
N GLY A 92 -5.86 13.54 -17.31
CA GLY A 92 -6.91 12.96 -16.49
C GLY A 92 -8.31 13.03 -17.08
N ALA A 93 -8.69 14.19 -17.61
CA ALA A 93 -10.01 14.36 -18.24
C ALA A 93 -10.18 13.43 -19.46
N ALA A 94 -9.14 13.29 -20.28
CA ALA A 94 -9.16 12.40 -21.44
C ALA A 94 -9.19 10.93 -21.02
N LYS A 95 -8.43 10.53 -20.00
CA LYS A 95 -8.42 9.16 -19.46
C LYS A 95 -9.79 8.78 -18.91
N VAL A 96 -10.41 9.64 -18.11
CA VAL A 96 -11.76 9.41 -17.57
C VAL A 96 -12.80 9.30 -18.69
N ALA A 97 -12.76 10.20 -19.69
CA ALA A 97 -13.68 10.13 -20.82
C ALA A 97 -13.54 8.84 -21.62
N ALA A 98 -12.31 8.36 -21.86
CA ALA A 98 -12.05 7.11 -22.55
C ALA A 98 -12.61 5.90 -21.79
N ILE A 99 -12.39 5.84 -20.47
CA ILE A 99 -12.92 4.77 -19.61
C ILE A 99 -14.47 4.79 -19.61
N THR A 100 -15.08 5.96 -19.43
CA THR A 100 -16.54 6.09 -19.46
C THR A 100 -17.12 5.69 -20.81
N GLN A 101 -16.46 6.04 -21.92
CA GLN A 101 -16.88 5.64 -23.26
C GLN A 101 -16.74 4.13 -23.48
N ALA A 102 -15.69 3.51 -22.94
CA ALA A 102 -15.47 2.07 -23.01
C ALA A 102 -16.48 1.28 -22.16
N GLY A 103 -17.08 1.89 -21.13
CA GLY A 103 -18.02 1.23 -20.23
C GLY A 103 -17.36 0.31 -19.20
N GLN A 104 -16.03 0.33 -19.11
CA GLN A 104 -15.24 -0.57 -18.28
C GLN A 104 -13.98 0.13 -17.77
N ILE A 105 -13.60 -0.18 -16.53
CA ILE A 105 -12.27 0.12 -15.96
C ILE A 105 -11.62 -1.18 -15.50
N VAL A 106 -10.32 -1.30 -15.73
CA VAL A 106 -9.48 -2.38 -15.19
C VAL A 106 -8.42 -1.78 -14.28
N PHE A 107 -8.10 -2.43 -13.17
CA PHE A 107 -7.00 -2.04 -12.29
C PHE A 107 -6.36 -3.24 -11.59
N HIS A 108 -5.15 -3.06 -11.10
CA HIS A 108 -4.46 -4.08 -10.29
C HIS A 108 -4.55 -3.78 -8.79
N SER A 109 -4.47 -4.80 -7.96
CA SER A 109 -4.40 -4.65 -6.51
C SER A 109 -3.62 -5.79 -5.85
N VAL A 110 -2.68 -5.47 -4.96
CA VAL A 110 -1.87 -6.41 -4.17
C VAL A 110 -1.12 -5.63 -3.08
N GLY A 111 -0.81 -6.25 -1.95
CA GLY A 111 0.05 -5.72 -0.89
C GLY A 111 1.35 -6.52 -0.76
N ASP A 112 2.20 -6.12 0.19
CA ASP A 112 3.34 -6.95 0.63
C ASP A 112 4.30 -7.20 -0.55
N THR A 113 4.64 -6.10 -1.24
CA THR A 113 5.46 -6.17 -2.45
C THR A 113 6.93 -5.92 -2.13
N GLY A 114 7.22 -5.11 -1.10
CA GLY A 114 8.59 -4.87 -0.68
C GLY A 114 9.30 -6.17 -0.28
N SER A 115 10.62 -6.17 -0.38
CA SER A 115 11.43 -7.39 -0.20
C SER A 115 12.66 -7.09 0.63
N VAL A 116 13.01 -8.05 1.49
CA VAL A 116 14.20 -7.97 2.34
C VAL A 116 15.36 -8.81 1.82
N LYS A 117 15.13 -9.62 0.79
CA LYS A 117 16.11 -10.58 0.24
C LYS A 117 16.72 -10.12 -1.07
N GLY A 118 15.93 -9.47 -1.91
CA GLY A 118 16.31 -9.08 -3.26
C GLY A 118 15.09 -8.85 -4.15
N PRO A 119 15.30 -8.31 -5.36
CA PRO A 119 14.21 -7.81 -6.21
C PRO A 119 13.50 -8.91 -7.01
N GLU A 120 14.01 -10.14 -7.04
CA GLU A 120 13.59 -11.20 -7.97
C GLU A 120 12.08 -11.47 -7.92
N THR A 121 11.55 -11.88 -6.77
CA THR A 121 10.13 -12.26 -6.61
C THR A 121 9.18 -11.09 -6.86
N GLN A 122 9.55 -9.88 -6.44
CA GLN A 122 8.77 -8.67 -6.68
C GLN A 122 8.79 -8.27 -8.17
N SER A 123 9.95 -8.38 -8.83
CA SER A 123 10.09 -8.03 -10.26
C SER A 123 9.27 -8.98 -11.14
N LEU A 124 9.26 -10.27 -10.79
CA LEU A 124 8.43 -11.27 -11.47
C LEU A 124 6.93 -10.89 -11.46
N VAL A 125 6.40 -10.50 -10.29
CA VAL A 125 5.00 -10.02 -10.17
C VAL A 125 4.79 -8.73 -10.96
N ALA A 126 5.71 -7.76 -10.84
CA ALA A 126 5.63 -6.48 -11.54
C ALA A 126 5.68 -6.65 -13.07
N ASP A 127 6.51 -7.55 -13.59
CA ASP A 127 6.64 -7.84 -15.02
C ASP A 127 5.36 -8.47 -15.58
N LYS A 128 4.76 -9.40 -14.84
CA LYS A 128 3.45 -9.96 -15.22
C LYS A 128 2.37 -8.87 -15.23
N MET A 129 2.31 -8.01 -14.22
CA MET A 129 1.41 -6.85 -14.22
C MET A 129 1.67 -5.89 -15.39
N VAL A 130 2.93 -5.68 -15.80
CA VAL A 130 3.27 -4.85 -16.97
C VAL A 130 2.75 -5.47 -18.26
N SER A 131 2.73 -6.80 -18.36
CA SER A 131 2.22 -7.49 -19.54
C SER A 131 0.72 -7.20 -19.78
N ASP A 132 -0.06 -6.87 -18.75
CA ASP A 132 -1.50 -6.56 -18.87
C ASP A 132 -1.76 -5.23 -19.60
N PHE A 133 -0.72 -4.47 -19.93
CA PHE A 133 -0.85 -3.28 -20.77
C PHE A 133 -0.79 -3.59 -22.28
N ASP A 134 -0.44 -4.81 -22.66
CA ASP A 134 -0.49 -5.30 -24.05
C ASP A 134 -1.79 -6.08 -24.28
N GLU A 135 -2.88 -5.35 -24.51
CA GLU A 135 -4.20 -5.91 -24.75
C GLU A 135 -4.73 -5.55 -26.14
N ALA A 136 -5.39 -6.50 -26.79
CA ALA A 136 -6.04 -6.27 -28.07
C ALA A 136 -7.22 -5.29 -27.96
N ILE A 137 -7.86 -5.25 -26.79
CA ILE A 137 -9.02 -4.42 -26.48
C ILE A 137 -8.56 -3.32 -25.52
N ALA A 138 -8.67 -2.06 -25.93
CA ALA A 138 -8.22 -0.93 -25.12
C ALA A 138 -8.95 -0.81 -23.76
N ALA A 139 -10.17 -1.36 -23.64
CA ALA A 139 -10.94 -1.39 -22.41
C ALA A 139 -10.40 -2.37 -21.36
N ASP A 140 -9.58 -3.35 -21.79
CA ASP A 140 -8.99 -4.37 -20.90
C ASP A 140 -7.65 -3.91 -20.31
N VAL A 141 -7.08 -2.82 -20.84
CA VAL A 141 -5.83 -2.22 -20.36
C VAL A 141 -6.02 -1.60 -18.96
N PRO A 142 -5.21 -1.98 -17.96
CA PRO A 142 -5.26 -1.42 -16.62
C PRO A 142 -5.11 0.10 -16.59
N SER A 143 -5.82 0.73 -15.65
CA SER A 143 -5.84 2.18 -15.47
C SER A 143 -5.05 2.66 -14.27
N PHE A 144 -4.82 1.81 -13.27
CA PHE A 144 -3.99 2.11 -12.10
C PHE A 144 -3.67 0.80 -11.35
N PHE A 145 -2.75 0.88 -10.39
CA PHE A 145 -2.50 -0.12 -9.36
C PHE A 145 -2.87 0.48 -8.00
N PHE A 146 -3.77 -0.19 -7.26
CA PHE A 146 -4.07 0.12 -5.86
C PHE A 146 -3.29 -0.81 -4.93
N HIS A 147 -2.20 -0.31 -4.35
CA HIS A 147 -1.32 -1.07 -3.45
C HIS A 147 -1.94 -1.18 -2.05
N LEU A 148 -1.97 -2.40 -1.50
CA LEU A 148 -2.65 -2.72 -0.24
C LEU A 148 -1.74 -2.59 1.00
N GLY A 149 -0.71 -1.76 0.95
CA GLY A 149 0.27 -1.60 2.04
C GLY A 149 1.47 -2.54 1.98
N ASP A 150 2.43 -2.27 2.84
CA ASP A 150 3.76 -2.89 2.89
C ASP A 150 4.50 -2.75 1.56
N VAL A 151 4.68 -1.47 1.21
CA VAL A 151 5.43 -1.06 0.03
C VAL A 151 6.92 -1.30 0.25
N VAL A 152 7.40 -1.02 1.47
CA VAL A 152 8.81 -1.11 1.84
C VAL A 152 8.98 -1.86 3.16
N TYR A 153 9.89 -2.83 3.15
CA TYR A 153 10.41 -3.50 4.34
C TYR A 153 11.84 -2.99 4.64
N TYR A 154 12.32 -2.97 5.89
CA TYR A 154 11.65 -3.53 7.07
C TYR A 154 10.92 -2.50 7.93
N PHE A 155 11.39 -1.25 8.01
CA PHE A 155 10.75 -0.20 8.81
C PHE A 155 10.27 0.99 7.97
N GLY A 156 9.92 0.74 6.71
CA GLY A 156 9.33 1.76 5.84
C GLY A 156 10.28 2.89 5.45
N GLU A 157 11.59 2.68 5.61
CA GLU A 157 12.60 3.73 5.50
C GLU A 157 12.81 4.22 4.06
N ALA A 158 13.06 5.51 3.91
CA ALA A 158 13.41 6.17 2.66
C ALA A 158 14.53 5.47 1.87
N ALA A 159 15.51 4.91 2.59
CA ALA A 159 16.70 4.30 2.01
C ALA A 159 16.38 3.11 1.09
N TYR A 160 15.24 2.45 1.30
CA TYR A 160 14.86 1.23 0.60
C TYR A 160 13.82 1.45 -0.50
N TYR A 161 13.20 2.64 -0.59
CA TYR A 161 12.21 2.96 -1.62
C TYR A 161 12.75 2.81 -3.04
N TYR A 162 14.03 3.13 -3.28
CA TYR A 162 14.63 2.93 -4.60
C TYR A 162 14.51 1.46 -5.04
N ASP A 163 15.01 0.55 -4.20
CA ASP A 163 15.14 -0.87 -4.50
C ASP A 163 13.82 -1.64 -4.39
N GLN A 164 12.90 -1.19 -3.54
CA GLN A 164 11.66 -1.92 -3.21
C GLN A 164 10.40 -1.28 -3.79
N PHE A 165 10.47 -0.10 -4.39
CA PHE A 165 9.31 0.52 -5.04
C PHE A 165 9.64 1.10 -6.41
N TYR A 166 10.62 1.99 -6.51
CA TYR A 166 10.87 2.68 -7.76
C TYR A 166 11.47 1.76 -8.84
N GLU A 167 12.43 0.91 -8.48
CA GLU A 167 13.10 0.01 -9.42
C GLU A 167 12.24 -1.17 -9.89
N PRO A 168 11.51 -1.90 -9.02
CA PRO A 168 10.64 -3.00 -9.44
C PRO A 168 9.51 -2.50 -10.35
N TYR A 169 8.93 -1.35 -10.04
CA TYR A 169 7.82 -0.77 -10.81
C TYR A 169 8.27 0.26 -11.86
N ARG A 170 9.56 0.29 -12.23
CA ARG A 170 10.09 1.25 -13.22
C ARG A 170 9.42 1.14 -14.59
N SER A 171 8.92 -0.03 -14.95
CA SER A 171 8.25 -0.30 -16.22
C SER A 171 6.72 -0.15 -16.16
N TYR A 172 6.12 -0.05 -14.97
CA TYR A 172 4.67 0.01 -14.79
C TYR A 172 4.10 1.37 -15.28
N PRO A 173 3.33 1.42 -16.38
CA PRO A 173 3.06 2.66 -17.12
C PRO A 173 1.86 3.47 -16.60
N ALA A 174 1.28 3.08 -15.46
CA ALA A 174 0.11 3.72 -14.86
C ALA A 174 0.40 4.21 -13.43
N PRO A 175 -0.50 5.02 -12.84
CA PRO A 175 -0.37 5.42 -11.45
C PRO A 175 -0.39 4.23 -10.50
N ILE A 176 0.36 4.36 -9.42
CA ILE A 176 0.32 3.44 -8.28
C ILE A 176 -0.14 4.26 -7.09
N VAL A 177 -1.34 3.97 -6.58
CA VAL A 177 -1.95 4.62 -5.41
C VAL A 177 -1.95 3.59 -4.28
N ALA A 178 -1.74 4.00 -3.02
CA ALA A 178 -1.51 3.06 -1.93
C ALA A 178 -2.23 3.46 -0.63
N ILE A 179 -2.63 2.46 0.15
CA ILE A 179 -2.72 2.59 1.62
C ILE A 179 -1.42 2.09 2.25
N PRO A 180 -1.03 2.52 3.46
CA PRO A 180 0.13 1.96 4.15
C PRO A 180 -0.23 0.67 4.87
N GLY A 181 0.76 -0.22 4.98
CA GLY A 181 0.74 -1.36 5.89
C GLY A 181 1.50 -1.08 7.20
N ASN A 182 1.70 -2.11 8.03
CA ASN A 182 2.43 -1.94 9.28
C ASN A 182 3.91 -1.63 9.02
N HIS A 183 4.53 -2.29 8.03
CA HIS A 183 5.94 -2.08 7.73
C HIS A 183 6.22 -0.67 7.18
N ASP A 184 5.24 -0.01 6.56
CA ASP A 184 5.38 1.37 6.10
C ASP A 184 5.40 2.41 7.24
N GLY A 185 4.99 2.02 8.46
CA GLY A 185 4.86 2.92 9.61
C GLY A 185 5.61 2.49 10.86
N VAL A 186 6.03 1.24 10.97
CA VAL A 186 6.80 0.75 12.12
C VAL A 186 8.16 1.46 12.18
N VAL A 187 8.65 1.70 13.39
CA VAL A 187 9.94 2.36 13.65
C VAL A 187 10.67 1.62 14.76
N TYR A 188 11.98 1.82 14.88
CA TYR A 188 12.81 1.23 15.94
C TYR A 188 13.52 2.28 16.81
N THR A 189 14.22 1.83 17.85
CA THR A 189 14.99 2.75 18.71
C THR A 189 16.20 3.29 17.96
N GLY A 190 16.25 4.61 17.75
CA GLY A 190 17.34 5.27 17.04
C GLY A 190 17.13 5.38 15.54
N ASP A 191 15.91 5.08 15.08
CA ASP A 191 15.47 5.29 13.72
C ASP A 191 15.71 6.74 13.27
N GLY A 192 16.14 6.88 12.02
CA GLY A 192 16.41 8.17 11.39
C GLY A 192 15.16 8.89 10.92
N GLU A 193 14.04 8.16 10.77
CA GLU A 193 12.76 8.68 10.32
C GLU A 193 11.65 8.42 11.34
N THR A 194 10.60 9.23 11.26
CA THR A 194 9.38 9.03 12.04
C THR A 194 8.40 8.13 11.29
N SER A 195 7.44 7.54 12.03
CA SER A 195 6.40 6.69 11.46
C SER A 195 5.74 7.34 10.23
N LEU A 196 5.67 6.59 9.12
CA LEU A 196 5.11 6.99 7.82
C LEU A 196 5.85 8.13 7.09
N GLU A 197 7.00 8.61 7.56
CA GLU A 197 7.66 9.79 6.99
C GLU A 197 7.99 9.61 5.49
N ALA A 198 8.60 8.48 5.13
CA ALA A 198 8.89 8.17 3.72
C ALA A 198 7.62 7.86 2.92
N PHE A 199 6.63 7.19 3.51
CA PHE A 199 5.33 6.95 2.86
C PHE A 199 4.66 8.26 2.48
N LEU A 200 4.55 9.21 3.42
CA LEU A 200 3.97 10.53 3.18
C LEU A 200 4.72 11.29 2.09
N ARG A 201 6.05 11.18 2.05
CA ARG A 201 6.87 11.85 1.04
C ARG A 201 6.71 11.27 -0.37
N ASN A 202 6.54 9.95 -0.49
CA ASN A 202 6.45 9.26 -1.78
C ASN A 202 5.00 9.12 -2.30
N PHE A 203 4.00 9.12 -1.42
CA PHE A 203 2.60 8.93 -1.80
C PHE A 203 1.70 10.15 -1.56
N CYS A 204 2.05 11.04 -0.64
CA CYS A 204 1.21 12.17 -0.21
C CYS A 204 1.84 13.54 -0.51
N SER A 205 2.60 13.64 -1.61
CA SER A 205 3.20 14.91 -2.03
C SER A 205 2.12 15.91 -2.46
N ALA A 206 2.34 17.21 -2.27
CA ALA A 206 1.34 18.22 -2.62
C ALA A 206 1.09 18.34 -4.14
N THR A 207 2.10 18.01 -4.94
CA THR A 207 2.12 18.04 -6.41
C THR A 207 3.07 16.96 -6.89
N PRO A 208 2.98 16.45 -8.14
CA PRO A 208 3.95 15.49 -8.65
C PRO A 208 5.39 16.00 -8.55
N VAL A 209 6.25 15.26 -7.86
CA VAL A 209 7.69 15.56 -7.76
C VAL A 209 8.50 14.29 -8.02
N VAL A 210 9.70 14.43 -8.57
CA VAL A 210 10.66 13.32 -8.51
C VAL A 210 11.21 13.29 -7.09
N SER A 211 10.81 12.26 -6.32
CA SER A 211 11.25 12.07 -4.94
C SER A 211 12.76 11.83 -4.90
N PRO A 212 13.49 12.32 -3.88
CA PRO A 212 14.87 11.94 -3.66
C PRO A 212 15.08 10.42 -3.57
N ASP A 213 14.06 9.68 -3.12
CA ASP A 213 14.10 8.21 -3.00
C ASP A 213 14.00 7.49 -4.34
N ALA A 214 13.56 8.17 -5.40
CA ALA A 214 13.57 7.60 -6.75
C ALA A 214 14.99 7.40 -7.28
N GLY A 215 16.00 7.94 -6.59
CA GLY A 215 17.40 7.87 -6.97
C GLY A 215 17.63 8.55 -8.33
N GLY A 216 17.72 7.75 -9.40
CA GLY A 216 17.88 8.23 -10.77
C GLY A 216 16.66 8.01 -11.67
N LEU A 217 15.58 7.46 -11.14
CA LEU A 217 14.36 7.16 -11.91
C LEU A 217 13.44 8.37 -11.97
N VAL A 218 12.62 8.43 -13.03
CA VAL A 218 11.77 9.61 -13.29
C VAL A 218 10.34 9.47 -12.79
N ARG A 219 9.93 8.31 -12.26
CA ARG A 219 8.59 8.14 -11.67
C ARG A 219 8.38 9.19 -10.58
N THR A 220 7.29 9.93 -10.66
CA THR A 220 6.96 10.96 -9.67
C THR A 220 6.25 10.34 -8.46
N ALA A 221 6.47 10.95 -7.29
CA ALA A 221 5.66 10.74 -6.10
C ALA A 221 4.17 10.99 -6.38
N GLN A 222 3.29 10.33 -5.63
CA GLN A 222 1.84 10.51 -5.75
C GLN A 222 1.34 11.70 -4.92
N ILE A 223 0.08 12.05 -5.16
CA ILE A 223 -0.58 13.22 -4.57
C ILE A 223 -1.76 12.86 -3.67
N GLN A 224 -1.67 11.72 -2.98
CA GLN A 224 -2.72 11.28 -2.08
C GLN A 224 -2.95 12.32 -0.98
N PRO A 225 -4.21 12.55 -0.58
CA PRO A 225 -4.53 13.54 0.44
C PRO A 225 -4.24 13.04 1.87
N GLY A 226 -3.69 11.84 2.03
CA GLY A 226 -3.35 11.25 3.32
C GLY A 226 -3.18 9.74 3.23
N VAL A 227 -3.04 9.10 4.39
CA VAL A 227 -2.89 7.64 4.53
C VAL A 227 -4.22 6.88 4.57
N TYR A 228 -5.32 7.60 4.69
CA TYR A 228 -6.69 7.11 4.52
C TYR A 228 -7.45 8.10 3.64
N PHE A 229 -8.18 7.60 2.65
CA PHE A 229 -8.87 8.43 1.67
C PHE A 229 -9.82 7.63 0.79
N THR A 230 -10.74 8.34 0.13
CA THR A 230 -11.52 7.78 -0.97
C THR A 230 -10.79 8.00 -2.29
N PHE A 231 -10.53 6.92 -3.03
CA PHE A 231 -10.15 7.00 -4.43
C PHE A 231 -11.38 6.85 -5.32
N ASP A 232 -11.71 7.91 -6.07
CA ASP A 232 -12.90 8.00 -6.93
C ASP A 232 -12.50 7.89 -8.40
N ALA A 233 -12.93 6.82 -9.05
CA ALA A 233 -12.66 6.53 -10.46
C ALA A 233 -13.98 6.16 -11.17
N PRO A 234 -14.04 6.20 -12.52
CA PRO A 234 -15.23 5.72 -13.22
C PRO A 234 -15.56 4.28 -12.81
N PHE A 235 -16.83 4.04 -12.50
CA PHE A 235 -17.38 2.73 -12.09
C PHE A 235 -16.92 2.19 -10.73
N VAL A 236 -15.88 2.73 -10.08
CA VAL A 236 -15.37 2.20 -8.80
C VAL A 236 -14.95 3.29 -7.82
N ARG A 237 -15.34 3.13 -6.55
CA ARG A 237 -14.83 3.89 -5.40
C ARG A 237 -14.11 2.97 -4.43
N ILE A 238 -12.89 3.30 -4.07
CA ILE A 238 -12.09 2.55 -3.10
C ILE A 238 -11.92 3.40 -1.85
N LEU A 239 -12.38 2.89 -0.70
CA LEU A 239 -12.31 3.53 0.60
C LEU A 239 -11.10 2.95 1.34
N GLY A 240 -9.95 3.64 1.24
CA GLY A 240 -8.69 3.22 1.83
C GLY A 240 -8.57 3.62 3.30
N LEU A 241 -8.20 2.66 4.16
CA LEU A 241 -7.97 2.82 5.59
C LEU A 241 -6.51 2.48 5.93
N TYR A 242 -5.97 3.13 6.96
CA TYR A 242 -4.68 2.79 7.53
C TYR A 242 -4.86 2.05 8.86
N SER A 243 -4.43 0.78 8.92
CA SER A 243 -4.62 -0.11 10.07
C SER A 243 -3.45 -0.17 11.05
N ASN A 244 -2.57 0.84 11.02
CA ASN A 244 -1.49 1.07 12.00
C ASN A 244 -0.35 0.02 11.97
N VAL A 245 0.55 0.08 12.96
CA VAL A 245 1.90 -0.54 12.92
C VAL A 245 2.04 -1.84 13.71
N LEU A 246 0.97 -2.33 14.35
CA LEU A 246 1.08 -3.61 15.06
C LEU A 246 1.28 -4.72 14.05
N GLU A 247 2.02 -5.76 14.44
CA GLU A 247 2.09 -6.99 13.63
C GLU A 247 0.71 -7.65 13.53
N ASP A 248 -0.03 -7.70 14.64
CA ASP A 248 -1.44 -8.09 14.67
C ASP A 248 -2.05 -7.59 15.99
N PRO A 249 -3.36 -7.30 16.03
CA PRO A 249 -4.27 -7.09 14.89
C PRO A 249 -4.12 -5.68 14.30
N GLY A 250 -4.74 -5.45 13.15
CA GLY A 250 -4.93 -4.10 12.62
C GLY A 250 -5.87 -3.25 13.48
N VAL A 251 -5.63 -1.94 13.51
CA VAL A 251 -6.36 -0.98 14.35
C VAL A 251 -6.61 0.32 13.59
N ILE A 252 -7.88 0.75 13.51
CA ILE A 252 -8.27 2.00 12.82
C ILE A 252 -8.86 3.07 13.74
N SER A 253 -9.10 2.74 15.01
CA SER A 253 -9.77 3.63 15.97
C SER A 253 -9.18 3.55 17.38
N ASP A 254 -9.66 4.39 18.30
CA ASP A 254 -9.29 4.31 19.73
C ASP A 254 -9.81 3.05 20.44
N GLN A 255 -10.69 2.27 19.79
CA GLN A 255 -11.39 1.10 20.34
C GLN A 255 -11.92 1.33 21.77
N GLY A 256 -12.67 2.43 21.96
CA GLY A 256 -13.27 2.76 23.24
C GLY A 256 -12.27 3.23 24.29
N GLY A 257 -11.16 3.83 23.85
CA GLY A 257 -10.09 4.33 24.69
C GLY A 257 -8.99 3.32 25.02
N THR A 258 -9.01 2.14 24.39
CA THR A 258 -7.91 1.16 24.48
C THR A 258 -6.62 1.73 23.91
N TYR A 259 -6.71 2.47 22.81
CA TYR A 259 -5.58 3.14 22.16
C TYR A 259 -5.71 4.65 22.25
N THR A 260 -5.16 5.23 23.31
CA THR A 260 -5.27 6.67 23.61
C THR A 260 -4.53 7.58 22.62
N THR A 261 -3.64 7.03 21.79
CA THR A 261 -2.95 7.73 20.69
C THR A 261 -3.87 7.91 19.47
N LEU A 262 -4.96 7.15 19.38
CA LEU A 262 -5.91 7.17 18.28
C LEU A 262 -7.20 7.88 18.68
N ASP A 263 -8.03 8.15 17.68
CA ASP A 263 -9.38 8.67 17.81
C ASP A 263 -10.31 7.97 16.80
N GLN A 264 -11.52 8.48 16.61
CA GLN A 264 -12.54 7.89 15.75
C GLN A 264 -12.49 8.40 14.29
N ARG A 265 -11.45 9.16 13.88
CA ARG A 265 -11.47 9.86 12.59
C ARG A 265 -11.61 8.94 11.37
N GLN A 266 -11.02 7.75 11.40
CA GLN A 266 -11.11 6.82 10.27
C GLN A 266 -12.49 6.14 10.21
N VAL A 267 -13.11 5.90 11.36
CA VAL A 267 -14.51 5.41 11.44
C VAL A 267 -15.47 6.51 10.97
N GLU A 268 -15.22 7.76 11.34
CA GLU A 268 -16.00 8.93 10.87
C GLU A 268 -15.83 9.14 9.36
N PHE A 269 -14.61 9.05 8.85
CA PHE A 269 -14.29 9.03 7.42
C PHE A 269 -15.11 7.97 6.69
N LEU A 270 -14.99 6.70 7.11
CA LEU A 270 -15.65 5.58 6.44
C LEU A 270 -17.17 5.74 6.48
N THR A 271 -17.72 6.12 7.63
CA THR A 271 -19.16 6.40 7.78
C THR A 271 -19.61 7.52 6.84
N THR A 272 -18.82 8.58 6.71
CA THR A 272 -19.13 9.72 5.85
C THR A 272 -19.12 9.33 4.37
N ALA A 273 -18.09 8.62 3.92
CA ALA A 273 -17.97 8.14 2.55
C ALA A 273 -19.11 7.19 2.16
N LEU A 274 -19.46 6.26 3.06
CA LEU A 274 -20.58 5.32 2.84
C LEU A 274 -21.94 6.05 2.82
N LYS A 275 -22.14 7.07 3.66
CA LYS A 275 -23.34 7.93 3.59
C LYS A 275 -23.40 8.73 2.29
N ARG A 276 -22.25 9.21 1.79
CA ARG A 276 -22.17 9.89 0.49
C ARG A 276 -22.63 8.96 -0.64
N ILE A 277 -22.14 7.72 -0.67
CA ILE A 277 -22.56 6.67 -1.61
C ILE A 277 -24.09 6.51 -1.63
N VAL A 278 -24.73 6.41 -0.45
CA VAL A 278 -26.20 6.31 -0.33
C VAL A 278 -26.89 7.57 -0.84
N SER A 279 -26.40 8.75 -0.45
CA SER A 279 -27.01 10.03 -0.80
C SER A 279 -26.99 10.33 -2.30
N GLU A 280 -25.89 9.94 -2.97
CA GLU A 280 -25.70 10.10 -4.40
C GLU A 280 -26.40 9.00 -5.20
N LYS A 281 -26.89 7.94 -4.54
CA LYS A 281 -27.36 6.69 -5.17
C LYS A 281 -26.29 6.13 -6.12
N TYR A 282 -25.05 6.14 -5.65
CA TYR A 282 -23.91 5.70 -6.44
C TYR A 282 -24.09 4.23 -6.84
N ALA A 283 -24.06 3.96 -8.15
CA ALA A 283 -24.36 2.64 -8.72
C ALA A 283 -23.10 1.83 -9.07
N GLY A 284 -21.91 2.43 -8.94
CA GLY A 284 -20.64 1.73 -9.20
C GLY A 284 -20.21 0.84 -8.04
N ALA A 285 -19.13 0.09 -8.28
CA ALA A 285 -18.47 -0.72 -7.28
C ALA A 285 -17.93 0.12 -6.12
N VAL A 286 -17.98 -0.45 -4.92
CA VAL A 286 -17.49 0.17 -3.69
C VAL A 286 -16.64 -0.87 -2.99
N ILE A 287 -15.38 -0.56 -2.77
CA ILE A 287 -14.40 -1.44 -2.15
C ILE A 287 -13.90 -0.77 -0.88
N ILE A 288 -13.78 -1.51 0.22
CA ILE A 288 -12.98 -1.07 1.37
C ILE A 288 -11.60 -1.71 1.23
N ALA A 289 -10.54 -0.91 1.29
CA ALA A 289 -9.16 -1.40 1.31
C ALA A 289 -8.53 -1.12 2.66
N VAL A 290 -7.97 -2.15 3.29
CA VAL A 290 -7.30 -2.06 4.59
C VAL A 290 -6.21 -3.14 4.67
N HIS A 291 -4.99 -2.76 5.03
CA HIS A 291 -3.83 -3.67 4.93
C HIS A 291 -4.02 -4.96 5.73
N HIS A 292 -4.11 -4.85 7.06
CA HIS A 292 -4.50 -5.96 7.92
C HIS A 292 -5.86 -6.55 7.54
N PRO A 293 -5.98 -7.88 7.39
CA PRO A 293 -7.23 -8.50 7.01
C PRO A 293 -8.19 -8.65 8.19
N PRO A 294 -9.50 -8.43 7.97
CA PRO A 294 -10.54 -8.87 8.91
C PRO A 294 -10.48 -10.38 9.19
N TYR A 295 -10.16 -11.18 8.16
CA TYR A 295 -10.09 -12.64 8.21
C TYR A 295 -8.83 -13.16 7.52
N THR A 296 -8.14 -14.11 8.16
CA THR A 296 -7.06 -14.86 7.53
C THR A 296 -6.97 -16.25 8.15
N GLY A 297 -6.70 -17.25 7.31
CA GLY A 297 -6.36 -18.62 7.67
C GLY A 297 -4.86 -18.88 7.61
N GLY A 298 -4.05 -17.85 7.38
CA GLY A 298 -2.59 -17.92 7.31
C GLY A 298 -1.95 -18.33 8.64
N SER A 299 -0.80 -19.00 8.56
CA SER A 299 -0.09 -19.57 9.71
C SER A 299 0.68 -18.55 10.55
N ILE A 300 1.04 -17.41 9.96
CA ILE A 300 1.84 -16.37 10.61
C ILE A 300 0.92 -15.32 11.26
N HIS A 301 0.03 -14.70 10.47
CA HIS A 301 -0.77 -13.55 10.91
C HIS A 301 -2.17 -13.93 11.42
N GLY A 302 -2.78 -13.02 12.18
CA GLY A 302 -4.12 -13.11 12.75
C GLY A 302 -5.16 -12.25 12.02
N GLY A 303 -6.44 -12.59 12.19
CA GLY A 303 -7.53 -11.71 11.77
C GLY A 303 -7.71 -10.53 12.72
N SER A 304 -8.38 -9.47 12.25
CA SER A 304 -8.57 -8.22 12.99
C SER A 304 -10.04 -7.98 13.40
N PRO A 305 -10.58 -8.71 14.40
CA PRO A 305 -12.01 -8.69 14.72
C PRO A 305 -12.54 -7.36 15.26
N ASN A 306 -11.73 -6.60 16.01
CA ASN A 306 -12.16 -5.28 16.52
C ASN A 306 -12.17 -4.23 15.40
N MET A 307 -11.18 -4.24 14.50
CA MET A 307 -11.20 -3.42 13.30
C MET A 307 -12.37 -3.77 12.38
N LEU A 308 -12.70 -5.06 12.26
CA LEU A 308 -13.92 -5.48 11.57
C LEU A 308 -15.17 -4.91 12.25
N ALA A 309 -15.25 -4.91 13.58
CA ALA A 309 -16.37 -4.31 14.29
C ALA A 309 -16.49 -2.80 14.04
N ASP A 310 -15.37 -2.08 13.94
CA ASP A 310 -15.36 -0.67 13.55
C ASP A 310 -15.89 -0.47 12.12
N ILE A 311 -15.44 -1.28 11.16
CA ILE A 311 -15.93 -1.27 9.77
C ILE A 311 -17.44 -1.57 9.71
N ASP A 312 -17.89 -2.58 10.46
CA ASP A 312 -19.30 -2.97 10.56
C ASP A 312 -20.17 -1.85 11.15
N SER A 313 -19.63 -1.14 12.14
CA SER A 313 -20.32 0.00 12.76
C SER A 313 -20.54 1.13 11.75
N ALA A 314 -19.54 1.43 10.91
CA ALA A 314 -19.65 2.43 9.86
C ALA A 314 -20.64 2.00 8.77
N CYS A 315 -20.57 0.74 8.31
CA CYS A 315 -21.51 0.18 7.34
C CYS A 315 -22.95 0.22 7.84
N THR A 316 -23.16 -0.17 9.10
CA THR A 316 -24.47 -0.13 9.76
C THR A 316 -24.99 1.30 9.89
N ALA A 317 -24.14 2.23 10.34
CA ALA A 317 -24.52 3.64 10.51
C ALA A 317 -24.83 4.35 9.19
N ALA A 318 -24.21 3.92 8.08
CA ALA A 318 -24.48 4.43 6.75
C ALA A 318 -25.68 3.74 6.08
N GLY A 319 -26.03 2.52 6.49
CA GLY A 319 -27.02 1.70 5.81
C GLY A 319 -26.51 1.15 4.47
N PHE A 320 -25.19 0.97 4.33
CA PHE A 320 -24.56 0.47 3.10
C PHE A 320 -23.38 -0.44 3.44
N TRP A 321 -23.34 -1.61 2.80
CA TRP A 321 -22.23 -2.54 2.85
C TRP A 321 -21.44 -2.49 1.53
N PRO A 322 -20.10 -2.61 1.56
CA PRO A 322 -19.28 -2.57 0.34
C PRO A 322 -19.57 -3.77 -0.56
N HIS A 323 -19.12 -3.67 -1.82
CA HIS A 323 -19.18 -4.78 -2.79
C HIS A 323 -18.01 -5.75 -2.61
N ALA A 324 -16.88 -5.30 -2.05
CA ALA A 324 -15.75 -6.15 -1.66
C ALA A 324 -14.90 -5.48 -0.56
N VAL A 325 -14.09 -6.28 0.14
CA VAL A 325 -13.04 -5.80 1.05
C VAL A 325 -11.71 -6.40 0.64
N PHE A 326 -10.67 -5.58 0.44
CA PHE A 326 -9.33 -6.01 0.05
C PHE A 326 -8.31 -5.73 1.14
N SER A 327 -7.40 -6.69 1.34
CA SER A 327 -6.34 -6.67 2.34
C SER A 327 -5.05 -7.32 1.83
N GLY A 328 -3.92 -7.00 2.46
CA GLY A 328 -2.62 -7.65 2.28
C GLY A 328 -2.24 -8.41 3.55
N HIS A 329 -1.04 -8.15 4.09
CA HIS A 329 -0.48 -8.56 5.37
C HIS A 329 -0.18 -10.05 5.51
N ALA A 330 -1.19 -10.89 5.29
CA ALA A 330 -0.94 -12.32 5.20
C ALA A 330 -0.31 -12.64 3.85
N HIS A 331 0.93 -13.14 3.86
CA HIS A 331 1.75 -13.35 2.66
C HIS A 331 1.27 -14.51 1.76
N ASN A 332 0.03 -14.46 1.29
CA ASN A 332 -0.62 -15.44 0.41
C ASN A 332 -1.90 -14.84 -0.19
N TYR A 333 -2.61 -15.62 -1.01
CA TYR A 333 -3.93 -15.28 -1.51
C TYR A 333 -5.02 -16.05 -0.76
N GLN A 334 -6.09 -15.35 -0.39
CA GLN A 334 -7.28 -15.97 0.22
C GLN A 334 -8.54 -15.22 -0.20
N ARG A 335 -9.61 -15.95 -0.49
CA ARG A 335 -10.93 -15.36 -0.76
C ARG A 335 -11.97 -15.96 0.16
N TYR A 336 -12.67 -15.10 0.87
CA TYR A 336 -13.79 -15.43 1.73
C TYR A 336 -15.08 -14.83 1.19
N THR A 337 -16.20 -15.50 1.45
CA THR A 337 -17.53 -14.88 1.37
C THR A 337 -18.07 -14.69 2.78
N ARG A 338 -18.42 -13.45 3.12
CA ARG A 338 -19.13 -13.12 4.37
C ARG A 338 -20.57 -12.75 4.07
N THR A 339 -21.51 -13.32 4.82
CA THR A 339 -22.95 -12.99 4.77
C THR A 339 -23.34 -12.11 5.95
N VAL A 340 -23.89 -10.93 5.68
CA VAL A 340 -24.47 -10.03 6.70
C VAL A 340 -25.86 -9.59 6.26
N ASN A 341 -26.86 -9.76 7.12
CA ASN A 341 -28.27 -9.42 6.84
C ASN A 341 -28.80 -10.00 5.51
N GLY A 342 -28.31 -11.18 5.12
CA GLY A 342 -28.66 -11.85 3.87
C GLY A 342 -27.94 -11.36 2.62
N GLY A 343 -27.08 -10.33 2.73
CA GLY A 343 -26.18 -9.91 1.65
C GLY A 343 -24.81 -10.56 1.76
N SER A 344 -24.25 -10.98 0.63
CA SER A 344 -22.92 -11.60 0.56
C SER A 344 -21.87 -10.60 0.09
N THR A 345 -20.69 -10.63 0.69
CA THR A 345 -19.57 -9.76 0.33
C THR A 345 -18.27 -10.56 0.30
N PRO A 346 -17.51 -10.53 -0.80
CA PRO A 346 -16.17 -11.10 -0.84
C PRO A 346 -15.19 -10.28 0.01
N TYR A 347 -14.39 -10.97 0.80
CA TYR A 347 -13.24 -10.45 1.52
C TYR A 347 -12.00 -11.15 0.95
N VAL A 348 -11.09 -10.39 0.37
CA VAL A 348 -9.93 -10.90 -0.36
C VAL A 348 -8.65 -10.46 0.34
N VAL A 349 -7.79 -11.43 0.64
CA VAL A 349 -6.41 -11.24 1.07
C VAL A 349 -5.54 -11.45 -0.16
N ALA A 350 -4.72 -10.46 -0.50
CA ALA A 350 -3.76 -10.49 -1.59
C ALA A 350 -2.44 -9.88 -1.10
N GLY A 351 -1.81 -10.53 -0.12
CA GLY A 351 -0.48 -10.19 0.39
C GLY A 351 0.65 -10.96 -0.28
N CYS A 352 0.42 -11.47 -1.50
CA CYS A 352 1.38 -12.29 -2.24
C CYS A 352 2.17 -11.48 -3.28
N GLY A 353 2.40 -10.18 -3.06
CA GLY A 353 2.98 -9.26 -4.04
C GLY A 353 4.48 -9.40 -4.30
N GLY A 354 5.13 -10.38 -3.69
CA GLY A 354 6.56 -10.68 -3.89
C GLY A 354 7.38 -10.71 -2.61
N HIS A 355 6.83 -10.31 -1.45
CA HIS A 355 7.53 -10.44 -0.17
C HIS A 355 7.78 -11.91 0.19
N ALA A 356 9.05 -12.27 0.39
CA ALA A 356 9.46 -13.64 0.65
C ALA A 356 9.87 -13.89 2.11
N PRO A 357 9.42 -14.98 2.76
CA PRO A 357 8.65 -16.08 2.17
C PRO A 357 7.13 -15.84 2.18
N LEU A 358 6.43 -16.53 1.26
CA LEU A 358 5.00 -16.76 1.38
C LEU A 358 4.67 -17.49 2.70
N SER A 359 3.47 -17.24 3.20
CA SER A 359 2.91 -17.84 4.40
C SER A 359 1.95 -18.96 4.05
N THR A 360 2.16 -20.15 4.62
CA THR A 360 1.22 -21.27 4.42
C THR A 360 -0.10 -21.02 5.16
N MET A 361 -1.17 -21.67 4.72
CA MET A 361 -2.39 -21.80 5.52
C MET A 361 -2.13 -22.64 6.78
N ARG A 362 -2.89 -22.41 7.86
CA ARG A 362 -2.82 -23.18 9.12
C ARG A 362 -3.19 -24.66 8.97
N GLY A 363 -3.89 -24.99 7.88
CA GLY A 363 -4.27 -26.34 7.53
C GLY A 363 -4.56 -26.44 6.05
N THR A 364 -4.68 -27.68 5.57
CA THR A 364 -5.13 -27.95 4.21
C THR A 364 -6.65 -27.97 4.19
N TYR A 365 -7.26 -27.02 3.47
CA TYR A 365 -8.71 -26.92 3.38
C TYR A 365 -9.17 -27.35 1.98
N ARG A 366 -10.20 -28.20 1.91
CA ARG A 366 -10.92 -28.39 0.65
C ARG A 366 -11.92 -27.25 0.52
N THR A 367 -11.71 -26.37 -0.45
CA THR A 367 -12.61 -25.24 -0.69
C THR A 367 -13.80 -25.63 -1.59
N PRO A 368 -14.96 -25.00 -1.41
CA PRO A 368 -15.27 -24.03 -0.34
C PRO A 368 -15.34 -24.70 1.04
N TYR A 369 -14.77 -24.03 2.05
CA TYR A 369 -14.73 -24.49 3.45
C TYR A 369 -15.57 -23.56 4.33
N LYS A 370 -16.71 -24.07 4.80
CA LYS A 370 -17.62 -23.31 5.68
C LYS A 370 -17.02 -23.19 7.09
N ILE A 371 -16.71 -21.96 7.49
CA ILE A 371 -16.14 -21.66 8.83
C ILE A 371 -17.29 -21.58 9.84
N ASP A 372 -18.33 -20.83 9.51
CA ASP A 372 -19.59 -20.76 10.25
C ASP A 372 -20.76 -20.43 9.31
N ASP A 373 -21.94 -20.13 9.85
CA ASP A 373 -23.14 -19.80 9.07
C ASP A 373 -23.05 -18.50 8.27
N THR A 374 -22.06 -17.66 8.58
CA THR A 374 -21.87 -16.33 8.01
C THR A 374 -20.56 -16.18 7.24
N LEU A 375 -19.62 -17.13 7.34
CA LEU A 375 -18.30 -17.03 6.72
C LEU A 375 -17.88 -18.35 6.06
N THR A 376 -17.44 -18.27 4.81
CA THR A 376 -16.89 -19.39 4.04
C THR A 376 -15.56 -18.98 3.41
N LEU A 377 -14.53 -19.83 3.52
CA LEU A 377 -13.31 -19.73 2.72
C LEU A 377 -13.58 -20.36 1.35
N GLU A 378 -13.61 -19.54 0.30
CA GLU A 378 -13.99 -19.95 -1.06
C GLU A 378 -12.80 -20.44 -1.88
N SER A 379 -11.64 -19.82 -1.69
CA SER A 379 -10.39 -20.18 -2.38
C SER A 379 -9.18 -19.67 -1.60
N TYR A 380 -8.01 -20.26 -1.83
CA TYR A 380 -6.73 -19.75 -1.36
C TYR A 380 -5.60 -20.31 -2.22
N ASP A 381 -4.49 -19.59 -2.23
CA ASP A 381 -3.21 -20.01 -2.81
C ASP A 381 -2.11 -19.53 -1.85
N ASP A 382 -1.36 -20.49 -1.31
CA ASP A 382 -0.24 -20.25 -0.39
C ASP A 382 1.11 -20.73 -0.95
N THR A 383 1.16 -20.98 -2.26
CA THR A 383 2.34 -21.46 -2.98
C THR A 383 2.90 -20.43 -3.96
N ASP A 384 2.06 -19.51 -4.44
CA ASP A 384 2.43 -18.61 -5.52
C ASP A 384 2.33 -17.11 -5.14
N TYR A 385 3.27 -16.33 -5.68
CA TYR A 385 3.13 -14.87 -5.72
C TYR A 385 2.13 -14.49 -6.80
N GLY A 386 1.53 -13.32 -6.73
CA GLY A 386 0.57 -12.89 -7.74
C GLY A 386 -0.02 -11.52 -7.46
N TYR A 387 -1.12 -11.21 -8.12
CA TYR A 387 -1.86 -9.97 -7.93
C TYR A 387 -3.33 -10.16 -8.29
N LEU A 388 -4.16 -9.21 -7.86
CA LEU A 388 -5.54 -9.10 -8.33
C LEU A 388 -5.60 -8.25 -9.59
N ARG A 389 -6.30 -8.73 -10.61
CA ARG A 389 -6.82 -7.91 -11.71
C ARG A 389 -8.32 -7.73 -11.48
N VAL A 390 -8.79 -6.49 -11.48
CA VAL A 390 -10.19 -6.17 -11.17
C VAL A 390 -10.81 -5.45 -12.36
N VAL A 391 -11.88 -6.03 -12.90
CA VAL A 391 -12.63 -5.51 -14.04
C VAL A 391 -13.96 -4.98 -13.54
N VAL A 392 -14.30 -3.73 -13.84
CA VAL A 392 -15.53 -3.10 -13.35
C VAL A 392 -16.27 -2.41 -14.49
N THR A 393 -17.55 -2.73 -14.63
CA THR A 393 -18.49 -2.07 -15.54
C THR A 393 -19.57 -1.33 -14.75
N SER A 394 -20.59 -0.79 -15.43
CA SER A 394 -21.76 -0.25 -14.74
C SER A 394 -22.65 -1.31 -14.09
N GLU A 395 -22.46 -2.59 -14.42
CA GLU A 395 -23.33 -3.69 -13.96
C GLU A 395 -22.63 -4.62 -12.98
N GLU A 396 -21.34 -4.89 -13.21
CA GLU A 396 -20.61 -5.95 -12.51
C GLU A 396 -19.18 -5.54 -12.15
N MET A 397 -18.67 -6.14 -11.09
CA MET A 397 -17.25 -6.14 -10.72
C MET A 397 -16.75 -7.58 -10.69
N THR A 398 -15.72 -7.89 -11.47
CA THR A 398 -15.03 -9.18 -11.47
C THR A 398 -13.66 -9.02 -10.83
N ILE A 399 -13.36 -9.87 -9.86
CA ILE A 399 -12.06 -9.92 -9.17
C ILE A 399 -11.39 -11.22 -9.61
N GLU A 400 -10.20 -11.09 -10.19
CA GLU A 400 -9.42 -12.17 -10.75
C GLU A 400 -8.09 -12.27 -9.99
N PHE A 401 -7.73 -13.47 -9.53
CA PHE A 401 -6.38 -13.72 -9.00
C PHE A 401 -5.49 -14.32 -10.08
N HIS A 402 -4.34 -13.68 -10.32
CA HIS A 402 -3.37 -14.08 -11.33
C HIS A 402 -2.04 -14.41 -10.66
N PRO A 403 -1.68 -15.70 -10.54
CA PRO A 403 -0.38 -16.08 -10.01
C PRO A 403 0.71 -15.79 -11.03
N GLU A 404 1.87 -15.39 -10.52
CA GLU A 404 3.06 -15.13 -11.31
C GLU A 404 3.59 -16.41 -11.95
N ALA A 405 3.47 -17.55 -11.26
CA ALA A 405 3.99 -18.84 -11.69
C ALA A 405 3.42 -19.36 -13.02
N ASP A 406 2.27 -18.86 -13.47
CA ASP A 406 1.72 -19.12 -14.80
C ASP A 406 2.52 -18.49 -15.94
N GLY A 407 3.52 -17.69 -15.60
CA GLY A 407 4.38 -16.96 -16.51
C GLY A 407 3.87 -15.56 -16.82
N ALA A 408 4.79 -14.77 -17.36
CA ALA A 408 4.65 -13.32 -17.52
C ALA A 408 3.54 -12.87 -18.48
N VAL A 409 3.01 -13.75 -19.36
CA VAL A 409 2.01 -13.36 -20.38
C VAL A 409 0.70 -14.12 -20.28
N THR A 410 0.59 -15.09 -19.38
CA THR A 410 -0.65 -15.86 -19.18
C THR A 410 -1.69 -14.99 -18.49
N LYS A 411 -2.85 -14.84 -19.12
CA LYS A 411 -3.98 -13.99 -18.69
C LYS A 411 -5.15 -14.76 -18.07
N THR A 412 -5.03 -16.08 -17.93
CA THR A 412 -6.08 -16.87 -17.29
C THR A 412 -5.91 -16.75 -15.78
N PRO A 413 -6.94 -16.35 -15.03
CA PRO A 413 -6.86 -16.34 -13.58
C PRO A 413 -7.09 -17.73 -12.99
N ASP A 414 -6.47 -17.97 -11.84
CA ASP A 414 -6.63 -19.22 -11.06
C ASP A 414 -7.84 -19.19 -10.13
N ASP A 415 -8.30 -17.98 -9.77
CA ASP A 415 -9.54 -17.79 -9.05
C ASP A 415 -10.28 -16.55 -9.56
N THR A 416 -11.61 -16.60 -9.54
CA THR A 416 -12.45 -15.51 -10.02
C THR A 416 -13.74 -15.43 -9.22
N ILE A 417 -14.19 -14.21 -8.95
CA ILE A 417 -15.52 -13.94 -8.42
C ILE A 417 -16.11 -12.72 -9.11
N THR A 418 -17.36 -12.83 -9.57
CA THR A 418 -18.11 -11.72 -10.14
C THR A 418 -19.22 -11.29 -9.20
N ILE A 419 -19.38 -9.97 -9.03
CA ILE A 419 -20.38 -9.33 -8.19
C ILE A 419 -21.27 -8.48 -9.08
N ASN A 420 -22.56 -8.83 -9.15
CA ASN A 420 -23.55 -7.95 -9.76
C ASN A 420 -23.83 -6.75 -8.83
N LEU A 421 -23.55 -5.53 -9.27
CA LEU A 421 -23.56 -4.33 -8.41
C LEU A 421 -24.96 -3.97 -7.90
N ALA A 422 -25.99 -4.21 -8.73
CA ALA A 422 -27.38 -3.90 -8.36
C ALA A 422 -27.98 -4.97 -7.43
N THR A 423 -27.75 -6.24 -7.72
CA THR A 423 -28.41 -7.36 -7.00
C THR A 423 -27.56 -7.93 -5.86
N ARG A 424 -26.26 -7.60 -5.81
CA ARG A 424 -25.26 -8.17 -4.89
C ARG A 424 -25.10 -9.69 -5.00
N VAL A 425 -25.54 -10.29 -6.11
CA VAL A 425 -25.33 -11.71 -6.38
C VAL A 425 -23.87 -11.94 -6.73
N LEU A 426 -23.30 -12.99 -6.13
CA LEU A 426 -21.96 -13.48 -6.42
C LEU A 426 -22.05 -14.68 -7.39
N SER A 427 -21.19 -14.71 -8.40
CA SER A 427 -21.14 -15.79 -9.41
C SER A 427 -19.73 -16.14 -9.85
#